data_AF-C2G2M4-F1
#
_entry.id   AF-C2G2M4-F1
#
_cell.length_a   1.000
_cell.length_b   1.000
_cell.length_c   1.000
_cell.angle_alpha   90.00
_cell.angle_beta   90.00
_cell.angle_gamma   90.00
#
_symmetry.space_group_name_H-M   'P 1'
#
loop_
_entity.id
_entity.type
_entity.pdbx_description
1 polymer ?
#
loop_
_entity_poly.entity_id
_entity_poly.type
_entity_poly.pdbx_seq_one_letter_code
_entity_poly.pdbx_strand_id
1 'polypeptide(L)'
;MIGIVNYEKGREYRNPETVILNLLLDQKRFLIEGGGYIYASKRIKEGIEYEFIVAEFDEPSERITKENDFAERDADFEDSLFSEESQWQYKLQEFRRLEAILKEEGII
;
A
#
# COMPACT_ATOMS: atom_id res chain seq x y z
N MET A 1 21.48 -14.03 -9.09
CA MET A 1 20.58 -13.20 -9.92
C MET A 1 20.65 -11.76 -9.45
N ILE A 2 20.43 -10.76 -10.32
CA ILE A 2 20.36 -9.35 -9.92
C ILE A 2 18.90 -9.00 -9.60
N GLY A 3 18.67 -8.32 -8.48
CA GLY A 3 17.35 -7.83 -8.11
C GLY A 3 17.41 -6.76 -7.02
N ILE A 4 16.29 -6.56 -6.34
CA ILE A 4 16.13 -5.55 -5.29
C ILE A 4 16.15 -6.23 -3.93
N VAL A 5 16.98 -5.71 -3.03
CA VAL A 5 17.05 -6.10 -1.62
C VAL A 5 16.54 -4.94 -0.78
N ASN A 6 15.64 -5.21 0.16
CA ASN A 6 15.21 -4.23 1.15
C ASN A 6 15.28 -4.83 2.57
N TYR A 7 15.54 -3.97 3.55
CA TYR A 7 15.56 -4.33 4.96
C TYR A 7 14.40 -3.66 5.67
N GLU A 8 13.55 -4.45 6.33
CA GLU A 8 12.41 -3.93 7.08
C GLU A 8 12.23 -4.76 8.35
N LYS A 9 12.11 -4.09 9.51
CA LYS A 9 11.97 -4.73 10.85
C LYS A 9 13.01 -5.83 11.13
N GLY A 10 14.24 -5.64 10.68
CA GLY A 10 15.33 -6.60 10.86
C GLY A 10 15.27 -7.83 9.93
N ARG A 11 14.38 -7.81 8.93
CA ARG A 11 14.28 -8.85 7.91
C ARG A 11 14.72 -8.32 6.55
N GLU A 12 15.49 -9.14 5.85
CA GLU A 12 15.90 -8.92 4.47
C GLU A 12 14.87 -9.53 3.52
N TYR A 13 14.45 -8.78 2.53
CA TYR A 13 13.57 -9.23 1.45
C TYR A 13 14.32 -9.11 0.12
N ARG A 14 14.42 -10.22 -0.61
CA ARG A 14 15.09 -10.35 -1.89
C ARG A 14 14.03 -10.52 -2.96
N ASN A 15 13.79 -9.46 -3.72
CA ASN A 15 12.82 -9.43 -4.80
C ASN A 15 13.56 -9.52 -6.16
N PRO A 16 13.39 -10.61 -6.92
CA PRO A 16 13.98 -10.76 -8.23
C PRO A 16 13.23 -10.00 -9.34
N GLU A 17 12.07 -9.44 -9.01
CA GLU A 17 11.17 -8.75 -9.94
C GLU A 17 11.16 -7.23 -9.70
N THR A 18 10.10 -6.57 -10.16
CA THR A 18 9.90 -5.13 -10.01
C THR A 18 9.43 -4.79 -8.59
N VAL A 19 9.79 -3.60 -8.12
CA VAL A 19 9.15 -2.92 -6.98
C VAL A 19 8.41 -1.69 -7.49
N ILE A 20 7.15 -1.55 -7.07
CA ILE A 20 6.26 -0.44 -7.41
C ILE A 20 5.99 0.34 -6.13
N LEU A 21 6.18 1.66 -6.21
CA LEU A 21 5.87 2.62 -5.16
C LEU A 21 4.65 3.44 -5.61
N ASN A 22 3.53 3.36 -4.89
CA ASN A 22 2.35 4.17 -5.19
C ASN A 22 2.09 5.17 -4.07
N LEU A 23 1.93 6.43 -4.44
CA LEU A 23 1.49 7.51 -3.56
C LEU A 23 0.07 7.92 -3.94
N LEU A 24 -0.91 7.48 -3.15
CA LEU A 24 -2.33 7.74 -3.34
C LEU A 24 -2.76 8.88 -2.41
N LEU A 25 -2.64 10.12 -2.91
CA LEU A 25 -2.84 11.34 -2.11
C LEU A 25 -4.29 11.50 -1.63
N ASP A 26 -5.25 11.13 -2.46
CA ASP A 26 -6.69 11.13 -2.16
C ASP A 26 -7.03 10.19 -1.00
N GLN A 27 -6.37 9.04 -0.95
CA GLN A 27 -6.52 8.05 0.11
C GLN A 27 -5.54 8.27 1.28
N LYS A 28 -4.70 9.32 1.22
CA LYS A 28 -3.59 9.57 2.15
C LYS A 28 -2.75 8.31 2.41
N ARG A 29 -2.47 7.55 1.34
CA ARG A 29 -1.87 6.21 1.42
C ARG A 29 -0.60 6.11 0.59
N PHE A 30 0.41 5.48 1.16
CA PHE A 30 1.65 5.10 0.49
C PHE A 30 1.75 3.58 0.44
N LEU A 31 2.05 3.03 -0.73
CA LEU A 31 2.09 1.61 -1.01
C LEU A 31 3.42 1.20 -1.61
N ILE A 32 3.88 0.02 -1.22
CA ILE A 32 5.02 -0.66 -1.81
C ILE A 32 4.60 -2.06 -2.16
N GLU A 33 4.80 -2.46 -3.41
CA GLU A 33 4.46 -3.80 -3.90
C GLU A 33 5.62 -4.33 -4.72
N GLY A 34 6.05 -5.56 -4.49
CA GLY A 34 7.18 -6.11 -5.23
C GLY A 34 6.98 -7.57 -5.59
N GLY A 35 6.28 -7.85 -6.71
CA GLY A 35 6.15 -9.19 -7.30
C GLY A 35 5.56 -10.27 -6.39
N GLY A 36 4.90 -9.89 -5.29
CA GLY A 36 4.45 -10.82 -4.24
C GLY A 36 5.51 -11.20 -3.21
N TYR A 37 6.69 -10.57 -3.22
CA TYR A 37 7.80 -10.73 -2.26
C TYR A 37 7.78 -9.66 -1.15
N ILE A 38 7.27 -8.47 -1.46
CA ILE A 38 7.05 -7.38 -0.49
C ILE A 38 5.68 -6.74 -0.74
N TYR A 39 5.00 -6.43 0.37
CA TYR A 39 3.81 -5.58 0.39
C TYR A 39 3.88 -4.69 1.63
N ALA A 40 3.81 -3.37 1.44
CA ALA A 40 3.66 -2.42 2.53
C ALA A 40 2.56 -1.42 2.21
N SER A 41 1.71 -1.12 3.19
CA SER A 41 0.65 -0.11 3.10
C SER A 41 0.69 0.79 4.32
N LYS A 42 1.11 2.04 4.13
CA LYS A 42 1.30 3.04 5.19
C LYS A 42 0.44 4.28 4.95
N ARG A 43 0.03 4.95 6.04
CA ARG A 43 -0.54 6.29 5.92
C ARG A 43 0.55 7.27 5.53
N ILE A 44 0.24 8.20 4.62
CA ILE A 44 1.17 9.28 4.27
C ILE A 44 1.38 10.18 5.49
N LYS A 45 2.64 10.32 5.89
CA LYS A 45 3.11 11.25 6.90
C LYS A 45 4.51 11.74 6.54
N GLU A 46 4.91 12.87 7.09
CA GLU A 46 6.27 13.36 6.94
C GLU A 46 7.27 12.40 7.60
N GLY A 47 8.45 12.25 7.01
CA GLY A 47 9.52 11.40 7.53
C GLY A 47 9.40 9.90 7.22
N ILE A 48 8.63 9.51 6.21
CA ILE A 48 8.70 8.12 5.70
C ILE A 48 9.99 7.95 4.89
N GLU A 49 10.84 7.01 5.32
CA GLU A 49 12.09 6.64 4.65
C GLU A 49 12.02 5.17 4.23
N TYR A 50 12.54 4.88 3.04
CA TYR A 50 12.67 3.53 2.50
C TYR A 50 13.98 3.38 1.76
N GLU A 51 14.66 2.26 1.98
CA GLU A 51 15.91 1.92 1.33
C GLU A 51 15.73 0.67 0.46
N PHE A 52 16.17 0.77 -0.80
CA PHE A 52 16.23 -0.32 -1.75
C PHE A 52 17.65 -0.43 -2.30
N ILE A 53 18.22 -1.62 -2.22
CA ILE A 53 19.57 -1.91 -2.69
C ILE A 53 19.45 -2.80 -3.91
N VAL A 54 20.07 -2.40 -5.02
CA VAL A 54 20.22 -3.29 -6.18
C VAL A 54 21.44 -4.16 -5.96
N ALA A 55 21.23 -5.48 -5.84
CA ALA A 55 22.30 -6.42 -5.49
C ALA A 55 22.13 -7.77 -6.20
N GLU A 56 23.21 -8.54 -6.22
CA GLU A 56 23.19 -9.94 -6.60
C GLU A 56 22.87 -10.83 -5.39
N PHE A 57 22.00 -11.82 -5.58
CA PHE A 57 21.67 -12.84 -4.58
C PHE A 57 21.41 -14.19 -5.22
N ASP A 58 21.60 -15.28 -4.47
CA ASP A 58 21.45 -16.64 -4.98
C ASP A 58 19.97 -17.04 -5.13
N GLU A 59 19.17 -16.79 -4.09
CA GLU A 59 17.76 -17.19 -4.01
C GLU A 59 16.85 -16.03 -3.58
N PRO A 60 15.63 -15.89 -4.15
CA PRO A 60 14.66 -14.89 -3.74
C PRO A 60 14.03 -15.23 -2.38
N SER A 61 13.40 -14.24 -1.76
CA SER A 61 12.61 -14.48 -0.54
C SER A 61 11.34 -15.28 -0.82
N GLU A 62 10.73 -15.83 0.23
CA GLU A 62 9.41 -16.45 0.10
C GLU A 62 8.34 -15.42 -0.29
N ARG A 63 7.39 -15.84 -1.15
CA ARG A 63 6.24 -15.01 -1.51
C ARG A 63 5.25 -14.92 -0.35
N ILE A 64 4.47 -13.85 -0.32
CA ILE A 64 3.52 -13.47 0.75
C ILE A 64 2.30 -14.44 0.85
N THR A 65 2.21 -15.52 0.07
CA THR A 65 1.08 -16.48 0.11
C THR A 65 1.57 -17.92 0.08
N LYS A 66 0.86 -18.95 0.57
CA LYS A 66 -0.29 -19.01 1.50
C LYS A 66 0.31 -19.29 2.89
N GLU A 67 -0.19 -18.66 3.95
CA GLU A 67 0.29 -18.78 5.35
C GLU A 67 1.43 -17.84 5.80
N ASN A 68 2.08 -17.08 4.91
CA ASN A 68 3.12 -16.11 5.28
C ASN A 68 2.69 -14.65 4.97
N ASP A 69 1.78 -14.12 5.79
CA ASP A 69 1.29 -12.73 5.77
C ASP A 69 2.34 -11.73 6.33
N PHE A 70 3.56 -11.71 5.78
CA PHE A 70 4.53 -10.67 6.12
C PHE A 70 4.21 -9.31 5.45
N ALA A 71 2.99 -9.14 4.98
CA ALA A 71 2.46 -7.87 4.47
C ALA A 71 2.50 -6.82 5.60
N GLU A 72 3.33 -5.80 5.42
CA GLU A 72 3.38 -4.71 6.38
C GLU A 72 2.16 -3.81 6.20
N ARG A 73 1.25 -3.86 7.17
CA ARG A 73 0.14 -2.91 7.25
C ARG A 73 0.39 -2.01 8.44
N ASP A 74 0.34 -0.71 8.19
CA ASP A 74 0.37 0.30 9.24
C ASP A 74 -0.89 0.11 10.10
N ALA A 75 -0.72 -0.34 11.36
CA ALA A 75 -1.83 -0.63 12.26
C ALA A 75 -2.70 0.61 12.49
N ASP A 76 -2.08 1.79 12.60
CA ASP A 76 -2.80 3.06 12.72
C ASP A 76 -3.59 3.38 11.43
N PHE A 77 -3.07 2.97 10.27
CA PHE A 77 -3.78 3.08 9.01
C PHE A 77 -4.95 2.10 8.91
N GLU A 78 -4.77 0.82 9.30
CA GLU A 78 -5.85 -0.16 9.36
C GLU A 78 -6.95 0.29 10.31
N ASP A 79 -6.60 0.67 11.54
CA ASP A 79 -7.55 1.19 12.51
C ASP A 79 -8.26 2.45 11.99
N SER A 80 -7.55 3.33 11.28
CA SER A 80 -8.17 4.50 10.65
C SER A 80 -9.12 4.13 9.51
N LEU A 81 -8.79 3.12 8.69
CA LEU A 81 -9.62 2.62 7.58
C LEU A 81 -10.91 1.99 8.09
N PHE A 82 -10.84 1.26 9.20
CA PHE A 82 -11.97 0.56 9.77
C PHE A 82 -12.75 1.40 10.81
N SER A 83 -12.28 2.61 11.14
CA SER A 83 -13.01 3.50 12.04
C SER A 83 -14.39 3.89 11.45
N GLU A 84 -15.41 3.98 12.31
CA GLU A 84 -16.75 4.39 11.88
C GLU A 84 -16.73 5.75 11.18
N GLU A 85 -15.89 6.67 11.65
CA GLU A 85 -15.76 8.01 11.08
C GLU A 85 -15.24 7.97 9.63
N SER A 86 -14.20 7.18 9.36
CA SER A 86 -13.67 7.01 8.00
C SER A 86 -14.67 6.34 7.07
N GLN A 87 -15.45 5.36 7.56
CA GLN A 87 -16.53 4.76 6.77
C GLN A 87 -17.61 5.77 6.40
N TRP A 88 -17.97 6.67 7.32
CA TRP A 88 -18.94 7.73 7.06
C TRP A 88 -18.39 8.78 6.07
N GLN A 89 -17.13 9.16 6.20
CA GLN A 89 -16.48 10.07 5.25
C GLN A 89 -16.44 9.49 3.84
N TYR A 90 -16.09 8.21 3.69
CA TYR A 90 -16.11 7.51 2.40
C TYR A 90 -17.51 7.48 1.79
N LYS A 91 -18.52 7.09 2.58
CA LYS A 91 -19.93 7.08 2.13
C LYS A 91 -20.40 8.46 1.69
N LEU A 92 -20.02 9.51 2.41
CA LEU A 92 -20.37 10.88 2.07
C LEU A 92 -19.71 11.34 0.76
N GLN A 93 -18.45 10.96 0.53
CA GLN A 93 -17.74 11.26 -0.72
C GLN A 93 -18.41 10.59 -1.92
N GLU A 94 -18.74 9.31 -1.80
CA GLU A 94 -19.47 8.59 -2.85
C GLU A 94 -20.87 9.15 -3.09
N PHE A 95 -21.58 9.55 -2.02
CA PHE A 95 -22.86 10.25 -2.16
C PHE A 95 -22.72 11.54 -2.95
N ARG A 96 -21.74 12.39 -2.63
CA ARG A 96 -21.49 13.65 -3.36
C ARG A 96 -21.10 13.42 -4.82
N ARG A 97 -20.33 12.36 -5.09
CA ARG A 97 -19.98 11.96 -6.46
C ARG A 97 -21.21 11.59 -7.26
N LEU A 98 -22.08 10.77 -6.68
CA LEU A 98 -23.35 10.38 -7.29
C LEU A 98 -24.28 11.58 -7.46
N GLU A 99 -24.38 12.46 -6.46
CA GLU A 99 -25.19 13.67 -6.54
C GLU A 99 -24.75 14.57 -7.71
N ALA A 100 -23.43 14.73 -7.92
CA ALA A 100 -22.91 15.51 -9.04
C ALA A 100 -23.32 14.92 -10.40
N ILE A 101 -23.19 13.59 -10.56
CA ILE A 101 -23.60 12.88 -11.78
C ILE A 101 -25.10 13.05 -12.01
N LEU A 102 -25.93 12.87 -10.98
CA LEU A 102 -27.38 12.95 -11.10
C LEU A 102 -27.85 14.36 -11.48
N LYS A 103 -27.17 15.41 -10.99
CA LYS A 103 -27.44 16.81 -11.38
C LYS A 103 -27.02 17.09 -12.82
N GLU A 104 -25.88 16.55 -13.25
CA GLU A 104 -25.40 16.70 -14.63
C GLU A 104 -26.35 16.03 -15.63
N GLU A 105 -26.90 14.87 -15.28
CA GLU A 105 -27.88 14.12 -16.07
C GLU A 105 -29.32 14.66 -15.94
N GLY A 106 -29.56 15.69 -15.12
CA GLY A 106 -30.88 16.29 -14.91
C GLY A 106 -31.92 15.36 -14.26
N ILE A 107 -31.46 14.35 -13.51
CA ILE A 107 -32.31 13.42 -12.78
C ILE A 107 -32.81 14.05 -11.47
N ILE A 108 -31.99 14.91 -10.86
CA ILE A 108 -32.31 15.73 -9.67
C ILE A 108 -31.90 17.18 -9.86
#